data_AF-A0A9N7UED2-F1
#
_entry.id   AF-A0A9N7UED2-F1
#
_cell.length_a   1.000
_cell.length_b   1.000
_cell.length_c   1.000
_cell.angle_alpha   90.00
_cell.angle_beta   90.00
_cell.angle_gamma   90.00
#
_symmetry.space_group_name_H-M   'P 1'
#
loop_
_entity.id
_entity.type
_entity.pdbx_description
1 polymer ?
#
loop_
_entity_poly.entity_id
_entity_poly.type
_entity_poly.pdbx_seq_one_letter_code
_entity_poly.pdbx_strand_id
1 'polypeptide(L)'
;MSGRVRARRRREEEREEEEKEEKEEKEEEKEEKEKEKQEKKQEEKEEEEKEEEKEEKEEKEKQEEKKKEEDHEEEDHEEDCGAQALPHHRPRGGERDQRPGRRLQKLRSSPESVPAREHRSPGEMSSDVAVTLLVLAGIVGLSEATRRLITRSLARTALCVYAVELVSTFQLCCCTHELRLLAEVGGIEPRVALSLTYLAAVVHGLTFSGAIGNPTGTLEHAYRARIPGGSALRRIACQFAAAAGARAAVPVMRGLGLSRLHVQHKLLGYRCVSPVHAPLHQAAAVELACAFAVQTALTHTRSVDEKYRVHAIAAVIASVVYAGGSSTGAVFNPALAFSTQFPCSGHSFLEYCVVYWLGPLLGMMSSVLLSDQLGPLLSRNPMSVPRPVETKKRT
;
A
#
# COMPACT_ATOMS: atom_id res chain seq x y z
N MET A 1 -9.38 64.63 27.70
CA MET A 1 -8.80 63.61 28.59
C MET A 1 -9.22 62.16 28.30
N SER A 2 -10.14 61.88 27.36
CA SER A 2 -10.70 60.52 27.13
C SER A 2 -9.81 59.56 26.31
N GLY A 3 -8.99 60.06 25.37
CA GLY A 3 -8.21 59.20 24.45
C GLY A 3 -7.00 58.50 25.07
N ARG A 4 -6.27 59.14 25.99
CA ARG A 4 -5.07 58.54 26.63
C ARG A 4 -5.42 57.38 27.57
N VAL A 5 -6.58 57.45 28.22
CA VAL A 5 -7.06 56.38 29.13
C VAL A 5 -7.45 55.14 28.33
N ARG A 6 -8.13 55.31 27.19
CA ARG A 6 -8.47 54.19 26.29
C ARG A 6 -7.23 53.52 25.68
N ALA A 7 -6.24 54.31 25.26
CA ALA A 7 -5.00 53.78 24.71
C ALA A 7 -4.18 52.99 25.74
N ARG A 8 -4.20 53.43 27.01
CA ARG A 8 -3.53 52.71 28.10
C ARG A 8 -4.22 51.38 28.41
N ARG A 9 -5.55 51.38 28.50
CA ARG A 9 -6.34 50.18 28.74
C ARG A 9 -6.15 49.12 27.65
N ARG A 10 -6.11 49.53 26.38
CA ARG A 10 -5.88 48.62 25.25
C ARG A 10 -4.50 47.95 25.31
N ARG A 11 -3.47 48.69 25.74
CA ARG A 11 -2.11 48.14 25.92
C ARG A 11 -2.01 47.19 27.12
N GLU A 12 -2.81 47.42 28.15
CA GLU A 12 -2.90 46.49 29.29
C GLU A 12 -3.62 45.20 28.85
N GLU A 13 -4.71 45.31 28.08
CA GLU A 13 -5.41 44.15 27.50
C GLU A 13 -4.53 43.34 26.52
N GLU A 14 -3.79 44.01 25.62
CA GLU A 14 -2.84 43.35 24.70
C GLU A 14 -1.72 42.62 25.46
N ARG A 15 -1.24 43.19 26.58
CA ARG A 15 -0.18 42.56 27.39
C ARG A 15 -0.68 41.37 28.20
N GLU A 16 -1.91 41.41 28.68
CA GLU A 16 -2.56 40.28 29.34
C GLU A 16 -2.82 39.12 28.36
N GLU A 17 -3.12 39.44 27.10
CA GLU A 17 -3.30 38.44 26.04
C GLU A 17 -1.95 37.79 25.67
N GLU A 18 -0.88 38.56 25.50
CA GLU A 18 0.48 38.05 25.28
C GLU A 18 0.97 37.16 26.45
N GLU A 19 0.74 37.57 27.70
CA GLU A 19 1.11 36.76 28.88
C GLU A 19 0.30 35.45 28.99
N LYS A 20 -0.91 35.43 28.42
CA LYS A 20 -1.76 34.23 28.38
C LYS A 20 -1.29 33.27 27.30
N GLU A 21 -0.98 33.76 26.10
CA GLU A 21 -0.42 32.96 25.00
C GLU A 21 0.92 32.33 25.42
N GLU A 22 1.81 33.09 26.07
CA GLU A 22 3.11 32.57 26.54
C GLU A 22 2.95 31.48 27.62
N LYS A 23 1.88 31.53 28.43
CA LYS A 23 1.57 30.49 29.42
C LYS A 23 1.02 29.22 28.76
N GLU A 24 0.14 29.36 27.77
CA GLU A 24 -0.40 28.23 27.01
C GLU A 24 0.73 27.51 26.24
N GLU A 25 1.64 28.24 25.60
CA GLU A 25 2.80 27.66 24.90
C GLU A 25 3.73 26.89 25.85
N LYS A 26 3.99 27.44 27.05
CA LYS A 26 4.78 26.76 28.09
C LYS A 26 4.12 25.50 28.64
N GLU A 27 2.79 25.47 28.70
CA GLU A 27 2.03 24.31 29.16
C GLU A 27 2.03 23.21 28.10
N GLU A 28 1.88 23.57 26.82
CA GLU A 28 2.01 22.64 25.69
C GLU A 28 3.42 22.04 25.59
N GLU A 29 4.49 22.84 25.74
CA GLU A 29 5.87 22.35 25.73
C GLU A 29 6.14 21.39 26.90
N LYS A 30 5.52 21.63 28.06
CA LYS A 30 5.63 20.75 29.22
C LYS A 30 4.90 19.42 28.99
N GLU A 31 3.70 19.44 28.41
CA GLU A 31 2.98 18.22 28.05
C GLU A 31 3.72 17.39 26.99
N GLU A 32 4.36 18.04 26.01
CA GLU A 32 5.15 17.34 24.99
C GLU A 32 6.38 16.65 25.61
N LYS A 33 7.10 17.33 26.51
CA LYS A 33 8.21 16.73 27.26
C LYS A 33 7.79 15.57 28.16
N GLU A 34 6.61 15.64 28.77
CA GLU A 34 6.06 14.53 29.57
C GLU A 34 5.68 13.33 28.70
N LYS A 35 5.11 13.56 27.50
CA LYS A 35 4.83 12.50 26.52
C LYS A 35 6.10 11.83 26.01
N GLU A 36 7.11 12.59 25.62
CA GLU A 36 8.40 12.04 25.15
C GLU A 36 9.08 11.20 26.25
N LYS A 37 8.96 11.63 27.52
CA LYS A 37 9.47 10.87 28.66
C LYS A 37 8.69 9.59 28.92
N GLN A 38 7.38 9.56 28.65
CA GLN A 38 6.57 8.35 28.75
C GLN A 38 6.86 7.38 27.61
N GLU A 39 7.04 7.87 26.38
CA GLU A 39 7.42 7.04 25.23
C GLU A 39 8.77 6.37 25.44
N LYS A 40 9.81 7.10 25.89
CA LYS A 40 11.13 6.51 26.20
C LYS A 40 11.05 5.43 27.26
N LYS A 41 10.25 5.63 28.31
CA LYS A 41 10.04 4.61 29.36
C LYS A 41 9.31 3.37 28.84
N GLN A 42 8.41 3.53 27.85
CA GLN A 42 7.73 2.41 27.24
C GLN A 42 8.68 1.64 26.32
N GLU A 43 9.52 2.34 25.55
CA GLU A 43 10.55 1.71 24.71
C GLU A 43 11.56 0.92 25.55
N GLU A 44 12.07 1.49 26.66
CA GLU A 44 12.97 0.78 27.59
C GLU A 44 12.32 -0.49 28.15
N LYS A 45 11.03 -0.43 28.51
CA LYS A 45 10.31 -1.60 29.03
C LYS A 45 10.08 -2.68 27.95
N GLU A 46 9.79 -2.28 26.72
CA GLU A 46 9.65 -3.21 25.59
C GLU A 46 10.99 -3.85 25.19
N GLU A 47 12.12 -3.18 25.41
CA GLU A 47 13.45 -3.76 25.25
C GLU A 47 13.76 -4.78 26.35
N GLU A 48 13.47 -4.47 27.62
CA GLU A 48 13.62 -5.41 28.73
C GLU A 48 12.77 -6.68 28.53
N GLU A 49 11.49 -6.56 28.14
CA GLU A 49 10.61 -7.71 27.89
C GLU A 49 11.14 -8.59 26.73
N LYS A 50 11.77 -8.00 25.70
CA LYS A 50 12.38 -8.76 24.59
C LYS A 50 13.66 -9.47 24.98
N GLU A 51 14.46 -8.88 25.88
CA GLU A 51 15.65 -9.54 26.42
C GLU A 51 15.25 -10.75 27.28
N GLU A 52 14.24 -10.61 28.14
CA GLU A 52 13.71 -11.73 28.94
C GLU A 52 13.15 -12.87 28.06
N GLU A 53 12.38 -12.56 27.02
CA GLU A 53 11.84 -13.58 26.09
C GLU A 53 12.96 -14.31 25.33
N LYS A 54 14.04 -13.59 25.00
CA LYS A 54 15.21 -14.17 24.34
C LYS A 54 15.98 -15.10 25.27
N GLU A 55 16.19 -14.71 26.54
CA GLU A 55 16.83 -15.57 27.54
C GLU A 55 16.02 -16.84 27.80
N GLU A 56 14.69 -16.75 27.92
CA GLU A 56 13.82 -17.92 28.12
C GLU A 56 13.89 -18.89 26.91
N LYS A 57 14.00 -18.35 25.70
CA LYS A 57 14.14 -19.15 24.48
C LYS A 57 15.50 -19.86 24.39
N GLU A 58 16.59 -19.17 24.74
CA GLU A 58 17.92 -19.77 24.80
C GLU A 58 18.00 -20.87 25.87
N GLU A 59 17.29 -20.71 27.00
CA GLU A 59 17.22 -21.75 28.03
C GLU A 59 16.45 -23.00 27.57
N LYS A 60 15.32 -22.81 26.86
CA LYS A 60 14.55 -23.91 26.27
C LYS A 60 15.35 -24.68 25.21
N GLU A 61 16.08 -23.99 24.34
CA GLU A 61 16.94 -24.64 23.33
C GLU A 61 18.04 -25.50 24.00
N LYS A 62 18.68 -24.99 25.06
CA LYS A 62 19.68 -25.77 25.84
C LYS A 62 19.08 -26.99 26.54
N GLN A 63 17.83 -26.91 27.02
CA GLN A 63 17.14 -28.05 27.62
C GLN A 63 16.76 -29.11 26.58
N GLU A 64 16.35 -28.70 25.37
CA GLU A 64 16.07 -29.63 24.27
C GLU A 64 17.35 -30.32 23.75
N GLU A 65 18.48 -29.62 23.68
CA GLU A 65 19.76 -30.22 23.29
C GLU A 65 20.22 -31.27 24.31
N LYS A 66 20.17 -30.97 25.62
CA LYS A 66 20.49 -31.95 26.66
C LYS A 66 19.62 -33.19 26.61
N LYS A 67 18.32 -33.02 26.36
CA LYS A 67 17.40 -34.15 26.25
C LYS A 67 17.72 -35.06 25.07
N LYS A 68 18.14 -34.47 23.94
CA LYS A 68 18.58 -35.24 22.76
C LYS A 68 19.90 -35.98 22.99
N GLU A 69 20.80 -35.44 23.82
CA GLU A 69 22.03 -36.14 24.21
C GLU A 69 21.73 -37.32 25.13
N GLU A 70 20.82 -37.16 26.11
CA GLU A 70 20.40 -38.25 27.00
C GLU A 70 19.65 -39.38 26.26
N ASP A 71 18.77 -39.04 25.31
CA ASP A 71 18.06 -40.03 24.48
C ASP A 71 19.04 -40.82 23.57
N HIS A 72 20.18 -40.23 23.19
CA HIS A 72 21.18 -40.88 22.33
C HIS A 72 22.11 -41.82 23.11
N GLU A 73 22.34 -41.56 24.40
CA GLU A 73 23.10 -42.45 25.29
C GLU A 73 22.29 -43.69 25.74
N GLU A 74 20.95 -43.61 25.77
CA GLU A 74 20.09 -44.77 26.05
C GLU A 74 20.00 -45.75 24.86
N GLU A 75 20.02 -45.27 23.61
CA GLU A 75 20.02 -46.15 22.41
C GLU A 75 21.34 -46.93 22.24
N ASP A 76 22.48 -46.37 22.64
CA ASP A 76 23.79 -47.05 22.57
C ASP A 76 23.93 -48.17 23.63
N HIS A 77 23.08 -48.19 24.66
CA HIS A 77 23.10 -49.22 25.71
C HIS A 77 22.21 -50.45 25.39
N GLU A 78 21.34 -50.38 24.38
CA GLU A 78 20.48 -51.51 23.96
C GLU A 78 21.11 -52.43 22.88
N GLU A 79 22.20 -52.01 22.21
CA GLU A 79 22.87 -52.81 21.17
C GLU A 79 23.90 -53.86 21.69
N ASP A 80 24.13 -53.98 23.00
CA ASP A 80 25.09 -54.96 23.58
C ASP A 80 24.44 -56.28 24.07
N CYS A 81 23.17 -56.53 23.74
CA CYS A 81 22.46 -57.77 24.12
C CYS A 81 21.93 -58.55 22.91
N GLY A 82 22.84 -58.95 22.00
CA GLY A 82 22.44 -59.62 20.76
C GLY A 82 23.48 -60.51 20.09
N ALA A 83 24.48 -61.03 20.81
CA ALA A 83 25.46 -61.94 20.22
C ALA A 83 25.10 -63.42 20.46
N GLN A 84 24.47 -64.08 19.48
CA GLN A 84 24.61 -65.54 19.30
C GLN A 84 24.16 -66.05 17.91
N ALA A 85 24.99 -66.93 17.33
CA ALA A 85 24.77 -67.92 16.25
C ALA A 85 25.25 -67.62 14.80
N LEU A 86 26.46 -68.18 14.53
CA LEU A 86 27.12 -68.70 13.31
C LEU A 86 26.24 -69.38 12.21
N PRO A 87 26.80 -69.82 11.03
CA PRO A 87 28.10 -69.53 10.40
C PRO A 87 28.07 -69.19 8.89
N HIS A 88 29.23 -68.69 8.45
CA HIS A 88 29.73 -68.46 7.09
C HIS A 88 29.64 -69.65 6.10
N HIS A 89 29.32 -69.32 4.84
CA HIS A 89 29.86 -70.01 3.67
C HIS A 89 30.34 -68.98 2.62
N ARG A 90 31.63 -69.06 2.27
CA ARG A 90 32.28 -68.45 1.09
C ARG A 90 32.34 -69.50 -0.03
N PRO A 91 32.35 -69.12 -1.32
CA PRO A 91 33.62 -68.98 -2.05
C PRO A 91 33.67 -67.75 -2.99
N ARG A 92 34.75 -66.96 -3.00
CA ARG A 92 35.91 -66.98 -3.91
C ARG A 92 35.60 -66.85 -5.43
N GLY A 93 35.95 -65.67 -5.96
CA GLY A 93 36.87 -65.53 -7.10
C GLY A 93 36.25 -65.09 -8.43
N GLY A 94 36.76 -63.99 -8.99
CA GLY A 94 36.59 -63.67 -10.42
C GLY A 94 36.72 -62.19 -10.75
N GLU A 95 37.93 -61.76 -11.09
CA GLU A 95 38.25 -60.48 -11.72
C GLU A 95 37.35 -60.15 -12.92
N ARG A 96 36.89 -58.89 -13.02
CA ARG A 96 37.02 -58.16 -14.28
C ARG A 96 36.91 -56.65 -14.11
N ASP A 97 38.02 -56.02 -14.45
CA ASP A 97 38.20 -54.64 -14.85
C ASP A 97 37.24 -54.27 -16.01
N GLN A 98 36.54 -53.14 -15.89
CA GLN A 98 36.05 -52.29 -16.99
C GLN A 98 35.25 -51.08 -16.48
N ARG A 99 35.86 -49.89 -16.58
CA ARG A 99 35.12 -48.62 -16.70
C ARG A 99 34.26 -48.65 -17.97
N PRO A 100 33.04 -48.09 -17.93
CA PRO A 100 32.82 -46.78 -18.57
C PRO A 100 31.87 -45.90 -17.71
N GLY A 101 32.00 -44.58 -17.64
CA GLY A 101 32.09 -43.66 -18.76
C GLY A 101 30.69 -43.23 -19.22
N ARG A 102 30.23 -42.06 -18.70
CA ARG A 102 29.17 -41.19 -19.25
C ARG A 102 27.76 -41.78 -19.41
N ARG A 103 26.91 -41.58 -18.40
CA ARG A 103 25.46 -41.35 -18.63
C ARG A 103 24.78 -40.69 -17.42
N LEU A 104 24.92 -39.37 -17.28
CA LEU A 104 24.00 -38.54 -16.48
C LEU A 104 24.18 -37.07 -16.87
N GLN A 105 23.80 -36.75 -18.10
CA GLN A 105 23.50 -35.39 -18.53
C GLN A 105 22.55 -35.44 -19.72
N LYS A 106 21.28 -35.76 -19.45
CA LYS A 106 20.17 -35.45 -20.35
C LYS A 106 18.84 -35.40 -19.59
N LEU A 107 18.76 -34.47 -18.63
CA LEU A 107 17.49 -33.91 -18.18
C LEU A 107 17.67 -32.39 -18.16
N ARG A 108 17.79 -31.83 -19.37
CA ARG A 108 17.69 -30.39 -19.60
C ARG A 108 16.33 -30.16 -20.26
N SER A 109 15.47 -29.45 -19.53
CA SER A 109 14.54 -28.45 -20.04
C SER A 109 13.68 -28.87 -21.25
N SER A 110 12.53 -29.49 -20.97
CA SER A 110 11.34 -29.17 -21.75
C SER A 110 10.71 -27.92 -21.12
N PRO A 111 10.34 -26.90 -21.90
CA PRO A 111 9.52 -25.80 -21.37
C PRO A 111 8.17 -26.39 -20.98
N GLU A 112 7.75 -26.17 -19.73
CA GLU A 112 6.37 -26.39 -19.32
C GLU A 112 5.46 -25.68 -20.32
N SER A 113 4.65 -26.49 -21.00
CA SER A 113 3.50 -26.01 -21.74
C SER A 113 2.63 -25.21 -20.77
N VAL A 114 2.51 -23.91 -21.04
CA VAL A 114 1.45 -23.05 -20.50
C VAL A 114 0.14 -23.84 -20.55
N PRO A 115 -0.57 -24.06 -19.43
CA PRO A 115 -1.83 -24.77 -19.49
C PRO A 115 -2.75 -24.02 -20.45
N ALA A 116 -3.28 -24.76 -21.43
CA ALA A 116 -4.22 -24.25 -22.40
C ALA A 116 -5.33 -23.49 -21.66
N ARG A 117 -5.60 -22.26 -22.09
CA ARG A 117 -6.68 -21.41 -21.60
C ARG A 117 -7.98 -22.22 -21.71
N GLU A 118 -8.43 -22.82 -20.61
CA GLU A 118 -9.67 -23.58 -20.56
C GLU A 118 -10.77 -22.71 -21.14
N HIS A 119 -11.49 -23.25 -22.12
CA HIS A 119 -12.53 -22.52 -22.83
C HIS A 119 -13.73 -22.34 -21.89
N ARG A 120 -13.67 -21.30 -21.06
CA ARG A 120 -14.67 -21.03 -20.02
C ARG A 120 -16.01 -20.65 -20.65
N SER A 121 -17.10 -21.18 -20.12
CA SER A 121 -18.44 -20.89 -20.65
C SER A 121 -18.84 -19.44 -20.34
N PRO A 122 -19.52 -18.72 -21.25
CA PRO A 122 -19.99 -17.35 -21.01
C PRO A 122 -20.82 -17.17 -19.73
N GLY A 123 -21.56 -18.22 -19.33
CA GLY A 123 -22.36 -18.21 -18.10
C GLY A 123 -21.52 -18.18 -16.83
N GLU A 124 -20.36 -18.84 -16.81
CA GLU A 124 -19.46 -18.87 -15.65
C GLU A 124 -18.74 -17.53 -15.46
N MET A 125 -18.32 -16.90 -16.57
CA MET A 125 -17.70 -15.57 -16.53
C MET A 125 -18.67 -14.51 -15.99
N SER A 126 -19.94 -14.59 -16.38
CA SER A 126 -20.98 -13.67 -15.90
C SER A 126 -21.23 -13.81 -14.39
N SER A 127 -21.18 -15.04 -13.86
CA SER A 127 -21.32 -15.31 -12.43
C SER A 127 -20.14 -14.76 -11.62
N ASP A 128 -18.90 -14.94 -12.09
CA ASP A 128 -17.72 -14.43 -11.40
C ASP A 128 -17.72 -12.89 -11.33
N VAL A 129 -18.09 -12.21 -12.43
CA VAL A 129 -18.26 -10.75 -12.46
C VAL A 129 -19.34 -10.30 -11.47
N ALA A 130 -20.48 -11.00 -11.41
CA ALA A 130 -21.56 -10.67 -10.48
C ALA A 130 -21.12 -10.80 -9.02
N VAL A 131 -20.40 -11.88 -8.67
CA VAL A 131 -19.88 -12.05 -7.31
C VAL A 131 -18.86 -10.97 -6.97
N THR A 132 -17.93 -10.65 -7.88
CA THR A 132 -17.00 -9.54 -7.69
C THR A 132 -17.72 -8.22 -7.45
N LEU A 133 -18.76 -7.90 -8.23
CA LEU A 133 -19.57 -6.70 -8.01
C LEU A 133 -20.23 -6.68 -6.62
N LEU A 134 -20.76 -7.81 -6.16
CA LEU A 134 -21.35 -7.94 -4.82
C LEU A 134 -20.30 -7.76 -3.72
N VAL A 135 -19.12 -8.36 -3.87
CA VAL A 135 -18.00 -8.22 -2.93
C VAL A 135 -17.52 -6.78 -2.88
N LEU A 136 -17.33 -6.13 -4.03
CA LEU A 136 -16.97 -4.71 -4.12
C LEU A 136 -18.01 -3.83 -3.43
N ALA A 137 -19.29 -4.04 -3.71
CA ALA A 137 -20.38 -3.32 -3.06
C ALA A 137 -20.39 -3.53 -1.53
N GLY A 138 -20.14 -4.76 -1.07
CA GLY A 138 -20.02 -5.11 0.34
C GLY A 138 -18.85 -4.39 1.03
N ILE A 139 -17.66 -4.41 0.41
CA ILE A 139 -16.46 -3.71 0.93
C ILE A 139 -16.73 -2.21 1.04
N VAL A 140 -17.30 -1.60 -0.01
CA VAL A 140 -17.62 -0.17 -0.04
C VAL A 140 -18.68 0.18 1.00
N GLY A 141 -19.75 -0.61 1.08
CA GLY A 141 -20.85 -0.40 2.04
C GLY A 141 -20.40 -0.52 3.50
N LEU A 142 -19.58 -1.52 3.82
CA LEU A 142 -19.00 -1.70 5.15
C LEU A 142 -18.05 -0.54 5.49
N SER A 143 -17.16 -0.19 4.56
CA SER A 143 -16.22 0.93 4.75
C SER A 143 -16.96 2.26 4.96
N GLU A 144 -18.07 2.47 4.25
CA GLU A 144 -18.92 3.65 4.40
C GLU A 144 -19.66 3.66 5.74
N ALA A 145 -20.22 2.54 6.18
CA ALA A 145 -20.82 2.41 7.49
C ALA A 145 -19.80 2.69 8.61
N THR A 146 -18.59 2.14 8.49
CA THR A 146 -17.48 2.36 9.43
C THR A 146 -17.05 3.83 9.43
N ARG A 147 -16.86 4.48 8.27
CA ARG A 147 -16.56 5.92 8.20
C ARG A 147 -17.64 6.75 8.88
N ARG A 148 -18.93 6.46 8.64
CA ARG A 148 -20.04 7.19 9.28
C ARG A 148 -20.06 7.01 10.79
N LEU A 149 -19.77 5.81 11.28
CA LEU A 149 -19.71 5.53 12.72
C LEU A 149 -18.54 6.27 13.37
N ILE A 150 -17.35 6.18 12.77
CA ILE A 150 -16.12 6.83 13.25
C ILE A 150 -16.26 8.36 13.20
N THR A 151 -16.79 8.92 12.12
CA THR A 151 -16.96 10.37 12.00
C THR A 151 -17.96 10.90 13.03
N ARG A 152 -18.95 10.09 13.41
CA ARG A 152 -19.87 10.42 14.50
C ARG A 152 -19.22 10.32 15.87
N SER A 153 -18.47 9.26 16.15
CA SER A 153 -17.86 9.04 17.47
C SER A 153 -16.65 9.96 17.72
N LEU A 154 -15.88 10.26 16.68
CA LEU A 154 -14.67 11.09 16.72
C LEU A 154 -14.90 12.51 16.19
N ALA A 155 -16.16 12.96 16.09
CA ALA A 155 -16.52 14.26 15.49
C ALA A 155 -15.77 15.46 16.10
N ARG A 156 -15.27 15.33 17.33
CA ARG A 156 -14.56 16.38 18.07
C ARG A 156 -13.06 16.15 18.21
N THR A 157 -12.51 15.09 17.63
CA THR A 157 -11.08 14.77 17.76
C THR A 157 -10.34 14.93 16.45
N ALA A 158 -9.08 15.37 16.54
CA ALA A 158 -8.18 15.43 15.39
C ALA A 158 -7.88 14.03 14.78
N LEU A 159 -8.27 12.95 15.47
CA LEU A 159 -8.06 11.57 15.04
C LEU A 159 -9.00 11.13 13.91
N CYS A 160 -10.13 11.81 13.73
CA CYS A 160 -11.13 11.45 12.71
C CYS A 160 -10.52 11.38 11.31
N VAL A 161 -9.63 12.32 10.97
CA VAL A 161 -8.96 12.39 9.67
C VAL A 161 -8.10 11.15 9.40
N TYR A 162 -7.33 10.71 10.40
CA TYR A 162 -6.47 9.53 10.28
C TYR A 162 -7.28 8.23 10.19
N ALA A 163 -8.38 8.13 10.94
CA ALA A 163 -9.27 6.99 10.86
C ALA A 163 -10.01 6.91 9.51
N VAL A 164 -10.43 8.05 8.95
CA VAL A 164 -11.00 8.12 7.59
C VAL A 164 -9.95 7.73 6.53
N GLU A 165 -8.69 8.15 6.71
CA GLU A 165 -7.57 7.76 5.86
C GLU A 165 -7.33 6.24 5.88
N LEU A 166 -7.32 5.64 7.08
CA LEU A 166 -7.18 4.20 7.29
C LEU A 166 -8.29 3.42 6.57
N VAL A 167 -9.56 3.75 6.83
CA VAL A 167 -10.71 3.01 6.27
C VAL A 167 -10.78 3.17 4.74
N SER A 168 -10.51 4.37 4.23
CA SER A 168 -10.55 4.63 2.78
C SER A 168 -9.43 3.90 2.04
N THR A 169 -8.22 3.88 2.60
CA THR A 169 -7.10 3.13 2.00
C THR A 169 -7.32 1.63 2.09
N PHE A 170 -7.97 1.14 3.15
CA PHE A 170 -8.35 -0.26 3.29
C PHE A 170 -9.36 -0.65 2.20
N GLN A 171 -10.39 0.17 2.00
CA GLN A 171 -11.35 0.01 0.90
C GLN A 171 -10.64 -0.04 -0.46
N LEU A 172 -9.71 0.89 -0.72
CA LEU A 172 -8.90 0.92 -1.94
C LEU A 172 -8.20 -0.42 -2.19
N CYS A 173 -7.47 -0.89 -1.19
CA CYS A 173 -6.65 -2.09 -1.28
C CYS A 173 -7.53 -3.33 -1.48
N CYS A 174 -8.57 -3.50 -0.68
CA CYS A 174 -9.48 -4.65 -0.78
C CYS A 174 -10.20 -4.69 -2.14
N CYS A 175 -10.71 -3.55 -2.63
CA CYS A 175 -11.33 -3.47 -3.96
C CYS A 175 -10.32 -3.80 -5.07
N THR A 176 -9.10 -3.29 -4.98
CA THR A 176 -8.05 -3.56 -5.97
C THR A 176 -7.65 -5.03 -5.99
N HIS A 177 -7.54 -5.67 -4.82
CA HIS A 177 -7.31 -7.11 -4.70
C HIS A 177 -8.38 -7.90 -5.44
N GLU A 178 -9.66 -7.57 -5.23
CA GLU A 178 -10.77 -8.26 -5.89
C GLU A 178 -10.77 -8.07 -7.42
N LEU A 179 -10.58 -6.83 -7.88
CA LEU A 179 -10.48 -6.53 -9.31
C LEU A 179 -9.29 -7.23 -9.97
N ARG A 180 -8.15 -7.29 -9.28
CA ARG A 180 -6.96 -8.00 -9.75
C ARG A 180 -7.21 -9.50 -9.91
N LEU A 181 -7.87 -10.13 -8.93
CA LEU A 181 -8.24 -11.54 -9.01
C LEU A 181 -9.10 -11.83 -10.25
N LEU A 182 -10.12 -10.99 -10.48
CA LEU A 182 -11.00 -11.12 -11.64
C LEU A 182 -10.27 -10.90 -12.97
N ALA A 183 -9.35 -9.93 -13.02
CA ALA A 183 -8.59 -9.62 -14.23
C ALA A 183 -7.53 -10.70 -14.56
N GLU A 184 -6.72 -11.11 -13.59
CA GLU A 184 -5.59 -12.02 -13.80
C GLU A 184 -6.02 -13.49 -13.85
N VAL A 185 -6.88 -13.92 -12.94
CA VAL A 185 -7.31 -15.33 -12.81
C VAL A 185 -8.65 -15.55 -13.52
N GLY A 186 -9.56 -14.58 -13.43
CA GLY A 186 -10.85 -14.64 -14.14
C GLY A 186 -10.73 -14.51 -15.65
N GLY A 187 -9.66 -13.89 -16.15
CA GLY A 187 -9.37 -13.79 -17.58
C GLY A 187 -10.43 -13.03 -18.36
N ILE A 188 -11.13 -12.09 -17.70
CA ILE A 188 -12.18 -11.25 -18.29
C ILE A 188 -11.65 -10.40 -19.45
N GLU A 189 -12.54 -9.99 -20.34
CA GLU A 189 -12.17 -9.10 -21.44
C GLU A 189 -11.55 -7.80 -20.90
N PRO A 190 -10.44 -7.30 -21.47
CA PRO A 190 -9.80 -6.06 -21.02
C PRO A 190 -10.76 -4.87 -20.95
N ARG A 191 -11.75 -4.78 -21.84
CA ARG A 191 -12.77 -3.72 -21.83
C ARG A 191 -13.61 -3.75 -20.55
N VAL A 192 -13.99 -4.94 -20.10
CA VAL A 192 -14.75 -5.13 -18.85
C VAL A 192 -13.87 -4.80 -17.65
N ALA A 193 -12.61 -5.27 -17.64
CA ALA A 193 -11.66 -4.96 -16.57
C ALA A 193 -11.48 -3.44 -16.41
N LEU A 194 -11.26 -2.72 -17.52
CA LEU A 194 -11.11 -1.27 -17.52
C LEU A 194 -12.38 -0.54 -17.09
N SER A 195 -13.55 -1.04 -17.49
CA SER A 195 -14.85 -0.47 -17.08
C SER A 195 -15.03 -0.61 -15.56
N LEU A 196 -14.65 -1.75 -14.99
CA LEU A 196 -14.68 -1.99 -13.55
C LEU A 196 -13.64 -1.14 -12.81
N THR A 197 -12.42 -0.99 -13.35
CA THR A 197 -11.39 -0.09 -12.80
C THR A 197 -11.88 1.36 -12.79
N TYR A 198 -12.49 1.83 -13.88
CA TYR A 198 -13.11 3.15 -13.94
C TYR A 198 -14.19 3.32 -12.88
N LEU A 199 -15.13 2.38 -12.80
CA LEU A 199 -16.22 2.43 -11.83
C LEU A 199 -15.69 2.43 -10.38
N ALA A 200 -14.72 1.57 -10.08
CA ALA A 200 -14.09 1.53 -8.76
C ALA A 200 -13.37 2.85 -8.44
N ALA A 201 -12.63 3.44 -9.39
CA ALA A 201 -11.99 4.73 -9.20
C ALA A 201 -13.01 5.86 -8.93
N VAL A 202 -14.17 5.86 -9.63
CA VAL A 202 -15.27 6.79 -9.36
C VAL A 202 -15.80 6.58 -7.93
N VAL A 203 -16.11 5.33 -7.56
CA VAL A 203 -16.63 5.00 -6.23
C VAL A 203 -15.65 5.41 -5.14
N HIS A 204 -14.35 5.15 -5.30
CA HIS A 204 -13.31 5.60 -4.38
C HIS A 204 -13.29 7.13 -4.26
N GLY A 205 -13.28 7.86 -5.38
CA GLY A 205 -13.31 9.32 -5.39
C GLY A 205 -14.54 9.90 -4.67
N LEU A 206 -15.70 9.27 -4.80
CA LEU A 206 -16.94 9.71 -4.12
C LEU A 206 -17.01 9.32 -2.64
N THR A 207 -16.32 8.27 -2.21
CA THR A 207 -16.48 7.69 -0.86
C THR A 207 -15.36 8.05 0.10
N PHE A 208 -14.17 8.43 -0.39
CA PHE A 208 -12.98 8.65 0.45
C PHE A 208 -13.09 9.82 1.42
N SER A 209 -14.10 10.69 1.29
CA SER A 209 -14.46 11.68 2.31
C SER A 209 -13.27 12.54 2.81
N GLY A 210 -12.36 12.90 1.90
CA GLY A 210 -11.16 13.70 2.22
C GLY A 210 -9.89 12.90 2.56
N ALA A 211 -9.95 11.56 2.54
CA ALA A 211 -8.75 10.72 2.54
C ALA A 211 -7.96 10.87 1.23
N ILE A 212 -6.63 10.78 1.31
CA ILE A 212 -5.73 10.88 0.16
C ILE A 212 -5.49 9.50 -0.46
N GLY A 213 -5.33 8.47 0.37
CA GLY A 213 -5.17 7.07 -0.02
C GLY A 213 -3.85 6.74 -0.75
N ASN A 214 -2.92 7.69 -0.88
CA ASN A 214 -1.67 7.54 -1.61
C ASN A 214 -0.52 8.30 -0.93
N PRO A 215 0.58 7.64 -0.55
CA PRO A 215 1.72 8.30 0.09
C PRO A 215 2.32 9.44 -0.73
N THR A 216 2.42 9.30 -2.06
CA THR A 216 2.95 10.37 -2.93
C THR A 216 2.02 11.58 -2.97
N GLY A 217 0.69 11.35 -2.96
CA GLY A 217 -0.29 12.43 -2.82
C GLY A 217 -0.19 13.12 -1.46
N THR A 218 0.07 12.38 -0.39
CA THR A 218 0.28 12.96 0.96
C THR A 218 1.54 13.82 1.01
N LEU A 219 2.62 13.35 0.39
CA LEU A 219 3.87 14.10 0.27
C LEU A 219 3.68 15.37 -0.57
N GLU A 220 2.86 15.35 -1.61
CA GLU A 220 2.49 16.57 -2.37
C GLU A 220 1.80 17.61 -1.47
N HIS A 221 0.87 17.17 -0.63
CA HIS A 221 0.16 18.06 0.29
C HIS A 221 1.11 18.65 1.34
N ALA A 222 2.07 17.87 1.83
CA ALA A 222 3.11 18.36 2.74
C ALA A 222 4.05 19.36 2.05
N TYR A 223 4.49 19.04 0.83
CA TYR A 223 5.36 19.91 0.02
C TYR A 223 4.71 21.28 -0.27
N ARG A 224 3.40 21.29 -0.57
CA ARG A 224 2.63 22.54 -0.76
C ARG A 224 2.18 23.20 0.55
N ALA A 225 2.68 22.75 1.71
CA ALA A 225 2.32 23.24 3.04
C ALA A 225 0.79 23.22 3.32
N ARG A 226 0.05 22.29 2.71
CA ARG A 226 -1.40 22.11 2.96
C ARG A 226 -1.69 21.29 4.20
N ILE A 227 -0.75 20.42 4.57
CA ILE A 227 -0.78 19.65 5.81
C ILE A 227 0.59 19.72 6.49
N PRO A 228 0.67 19.81 7.83
CA PRO A 228 1.94 19.73 8.54
C PRO A 228 2.66 18.41 8.31
N GLY A 229 4.00 18.41 8.36
CA GLY A 229 4.82 17.22 8.13
C GLY A 229 4.49 16.05 9.06
N GLY A 230 4.31 16.29 10.36
CA GLY A 230 3.90 15.24 11.31
C GLY A 230 2.52 14.63 11.00
N SER A 231 1.58 15.45 10.52
CA SER A 231 0.26 14.96 10.08
C SER A 231 0.34 14.16 8.78
N ALA A 232 1.23 14.55 7.86
CA ALA A 232 1.52 13.79 6.65
C ALA A 232 2.08 12.40 6.99
N LEU A 233 3.05 12.33 7.91
CA LEU A 233 3.64 11.07 8.36
C LEU A 233 2.59 10.14 8.98
N ARG A 234 1.73 10.65 9.88
CA ARG A 234 0.64 9.87 10.47
C ARG A 234 -0.36 9.35 9.43
N ARG A 235 -0.70 10.15 8.41
CA ARG A 235 -1.55 9.70 7.29
C ARG A 235 -0.88 8.58 6.49
N ILE A 236 0.42 8.72 6.18
CA ILE A 236 1.17 7.67 5.48
C ILE A 236 1.21 6.38 6.32
N ALA A 237 1.44 6.48 7.64
CA ALA A 237 1.38 5.34 8.55
C ALA A 237 0.00 4.66 8.51
N CYS A 238 -1.10 5.43 8.52
CA CYS A 238 -2.45 4.89 8.36
C CYS A 238 -2.65 4.20 7.01
N GLN A 239 -2.12 4.77 5.92
CA GLN A 239 -2.20 4.16 4.60
C GLN A 239 -1.50 2.79 4.55
N PHE A 240 -0.32 2.66 5.18
CA PHE A 240 0.39 1.38 5.27
C PHE A 240 -0.27 0.39 6.24
N ALA A 241 -0.78 0.86 7.38
CA ALA A 241 -1.56 0.03 8.30
C ALA A 241 -2.81 -0.54 7.60
N ALA A 242 -3.51 0.28 6.83
CA ALA A 242 -4.64 -0.15 6.01
C ALA A 242 -4.24 -1.16 4.92
N ALA A 243 -3.12 -0.92 4.24
CA ALA A 243 -2.58 -1.82 3.22
C ALA A 243 -2.20 -3.19 3.79
N ALA A 244 -1.60 -3.22 4.99
CA ALA A 244 -1.30 -4.43 5.75
C ALA A 244 -2.58 -5.13 6.22
N GLY A 245 -3.53 -4.38 6.77
CA GLY A 245 -4.85 -4.90 7.16
C GLY A 245 -5.58 -5.54 5.98
N ALA A 246 -5.55 -4.92 4.79
CA ALA A 246 -6.14 -5.49 3.58
C ALA A 246 -5.46 -6.80 3.17
N ARG A 247 -4.12 -6.90 3.26
CA ARG A 247 -3.39 -8.14 3.01
C ARG A 247 -3.82 -9.28 3.93
N ALA A 248 -4.10 -8.99 5.19
CA ALA A 248 -4.58 -9.97 6.15
C ALA A 248 -6.06 -10.34 5.90
N ALA A 249 -6.91 -9.36 5.60
CA ALA A 249 -8.35 -9.56 5.41
C ALA A 249 -8.70 -10.28 4.10
N VAL A 250 -7.97 -10.04 3.02
CA VAL A 250 -8.30 -10.56 1.69
C VAL A 250 -8.28 -12.09 1.62
N PRO A 251 -7.27 -12.82 2.14
CA PRO A 251 -7.31 -14.29 2.20
C PRO A 251 -8.50 -14.82 3.01
N VAL A 252 -8.92 -14.12 4.07
CA VAL A 252 -10.10 -14.50 4.87
C VAL A 252 -11.38 -14.34 4.06
N MET A 253 -11.56 -13.18 3.41
CA MET A 253 -12.72 -12.91 2.54
C MET A 253 -12.81 -13.92 1.39
N ARG A 254 -11.69 -14.19 0.71
CA ARG A 254 -11.62 -15.17 -0.38
C ARG A 254 -11.76 -16.60 0.14
N GLY A 255 -11.36 -16.86 1.38
CA GLY A 255 -11.50 -18.15 2.05
C GLY A 255 -12.94 -18.64 2.18
N LEU A 256 -13.91 -17.71 2.14
CA LEU A 256 -15.35 -17.97 2.12
C LEU A 256 -15.83 -18.66 0.83
N GLY A 257 -15.02 -18.65 -0.25
CA GLY A 257 -15.32 -19.41 -1.47
C GLY A 257 -16.56 -18.92 -2.22
N LEU A 258 -16.85 -17.62 -2.17
CA LEU A 258 -18.08 -17.03 -2.76
C LEU A 258 -18.18 -17.19 -4.29
N SER A 259 -17.08 -17.49 -4.97
CA SER A 259 -17.03 -17.76 -6.42
C SER A 259 -16.03 -18.88 -6.72
N ARG A 260 -16.08 -19.41 -7.96
CA ARG A 260 -15.08 -20.39 -8.41
C ARG A 260 -13.67 -19.79 -8.39
N LEU A 261 -13.52 -18.51 -8.69
CA LEU A 261 -12.24 -17.80 -8.60
C LEU A 261 -11.68 -17.77 -7.19
N HIS A 262 -12.53 -17.52 -6.18
CA HIS A 262 -12.12 -17.57 -4.78
C HIS A 262 -11.62 -18.95 -4.38
N VAL A 263 -12.34 -19.99 -4.77
CA VAL A 263 -11.95 -21.38 -4.49
C VAL A 263 -10.65 -21.75 -5.23
N GLN A 264 -10.54 -21.43 -6.51
CA GLN A 264 -9.35 -21.72 -7.32
C GLN A 264 -8.11 -21.01 -6.78
N HIS A 265 -8.23 -19.72 -6.46
CA HIS A 265 -7.11 -18.95 -5.92
C HIS A 265 -6.70 -19.42 -4.51
N LYS A 266 -7.66 -19.89 -3.70
CA LYS A 266 -7.39 -20.57 -2.43
C LYS A 266 -6.63 -21.88 -2.62
N LEU A 267 -7.00 -22.70 -3.61
CA LEU A 267 -6.30 -23.95 -3.94
C LEU A 267 -4.85 -23.70 -4.40
N LEU A 268 -4.60 -22.58 -5.07
CA LEU A 268 -3.25 -22.13 -5.45
C LEU A 268 -2.47 -21.49 -4.28
N GLY A 269 -3.02 -21.52 -3.05
CA GLY A 269 -2.37 -20.98 -1.86
C GLY A 269 -2.23 -19.46 -1.86
N TYR A 270 -3.11 -18.75 -2.57
CA TYR A 270 -3.07 -17.28 -2.73
C TYR A 270 -1.76 -16.74 -3.30
N ARG A 271 -1.01 -17.57 -4.04
CA ARG A 271 0.26 -17.18 -4.66
C ARG A 271 0.01 -16.23 -5.83
N CYS A 272 0.89 -15.24 -5.96
CA CYS A 272 0.90 -14.31 -7.09
C CYS A 272 2.32 -14.11 -7.62
N VAL A 273 2.41 -13.75 -8.89
CA VAL A 273 3.67 -13.41 -9.58
C VAL A 273 3.66 -11.92 -9.91
N SER A 274 4.83 -11.30 -9.83
CA SER A 274 5.02 -9.90 -10.21
C SER A 274 4.52 -9.61 -11.63
N PRO A 275 3.77 -8.52 -11.86
CA PRO A 275 3.48 -8.05 -13.21
C PRO A 275 4.69 -7.38 -13.88
N VAL A 276 5.76 -7.11 -13.12
CA VAL A 276 7.01 -6.51 -13.63
C VAL A 276 7.80 -7.57 -14.38
N HIS A 277 7.74 -7.52 -15.70
CA HIS A 277 8.52 -8.39 -16.60
C HIS A 277 9.64 -7.62 -17.33
N ALA A 278 9.59 -6.29 -17.30
CA ALA A 278 10.55 -5.41 -17.94
C ALA A 278 11.73 -5.06 -17.00
N PRO A 279 12.87 -4.57 -17.53
CA PRO A 279 13.95 -4.04 -16.70
C PRO A 279 13.44 -2.98 -15.71
N LEU A 280 14.00 -2.97 -14.49
CA LEU A 280 13.52 -2.14 -13.39
C LEU A 280 13.38 -0.65 -13.73
N HIS A 281 14.31 -0.09 -14.52
CA HIS A 281 14.24 1.31 -14.93
C HIS A 281 13.06 1.60 -15.87
N GLN A 282 12.69 0.65 -16.74
CA GLN A 282 11.52 0.79 -17.61
C GLN A 282 10.23 0.68 -16.79
N ALA A 283 10.18 -0.28 -15.86
CA ALA A 283 9.06 -0.41 -14.94
C ALA A 283 8.87 0.84 -14.07
N ALA A 284 9.96 1.37 -13.49
CA ALA A 284 9.93 2.62 -12.74
C ALA A 284 9.50 3.82 -13.62
N ALA A 285 9.91 3.86 -14.90
CA ALA A 285 9.48 4.89 -15.83
C ALA A 285 7.99 4.82 -16.16
N VAL A 286 7.42 3.61 -16.27
CA VAL A 286 5.96 3.41 -16.44
C VAL A 286 5.22 3.94 -15.22
N GLU A 287 5.63 3.55 -14.01
CA GLU A 287 5.01 4.03 -12.76
C GLU A 287 5.15 5.54 -12.56
N LEU A 288 6.29 6.11 -12.95
CA LEU A 288 6.51 7.55 -13.03
C LEU A 288 5.50 8.21 -13.97
N ALA A 289 5.36 7.71 -15.20
CA ALA A 289 4.44 8.28 -16.19
C ALA A 289 2.98 8.20 -15.73
N CYS A 290 2.58 7.09 -15.12
CA CYS A 290 1.26 6.90 -14.52
C CYS A 290 1.00 7.93 -13.41
N ALA A 291 1.92 8.04 -12.43
CA ALA A 291 1.79 8.99 -11.33
C ALA A 291 1.80 10.44 -11.83
N PHE A 292 2.64 10.77 -12.80
CA PHE A 292 2.70 12.07 -13.44
C PHE A 292 1.35 12.44 -14.08
N ALA A 293 0.78 11.56 -14.88
CA ALA A 293 -0.49 11.80 -15.57
C ALA A 293 -1.64 12.00 -14.57
N VAL A 294 -1.74 11.13 -13.55
CA VAL A 294 -2.76 11.24 -12.51
C VAL A 294 -2.58 12.52 -11.68
N GLN A 295 -1.35 12.85 -11.26
CA GLN A 295 -1.07 14.08 -10.50
C GLN A 295 -1.36 15.36 -11.32
N THR A 296 -1.08 15.32 -12.62
CA THR A 296 -1.36 16.42 -13.55
C THR A 296 -2.87 16.62 -13.68
N ALA A 297 -3.62 15.53 -13.87
CA ALA A 297 -5.08 15.58 -13.89
C ALA A 297 -5.64 16.11 -12.56
N LEU A 298 -5.16 15.62 -11.42
CA LEU A 298 -5.54 16.11 -10.09
C LEU A 298 -5.26 17.60 -9.91
N THR A 299 -4.16 18.12 -10.45
CA THR A 299 -3.77 19.53 -10.32
C THR A 299 -4.60 20.44 -11.22
N HIS A 300 -4.83 20.05 -12.48
CA HIS A 300 -5.57 20.87 -13.44
C HIS A 300 -7.09 20.82 -13.29
N THR A 301 -7.63 19.80 -12.62
CA THR A 301 -9.07 19.68 -12.39
C THR A 301 -9.52 20.23 -11.03
N ARG A 302 -8.65 20.90 -10.28
CA ARG A 302 -8.97 21.46 -8.94
C ARG A 302 -10.11 22.47 -8.96
N SER A 303 -10.24 23.25 -10.03
CA SER A 303 -11.29 24.26 -10.21
C SER A 303 -12.60 23.70 -10.77
N VAL A 304 -12.61 22.43 -11.18
CA VAL A 304 -13.78 21.76 -11.74
C VAL A 304 -14.65 21.21 -10.60
N ASP A 305 -15.98 21.28 -10.74
CA ASP A 305 -16.91 20.68 -9.79
C ASP A 305 -16.58 19.21 -9.53
N GLU A 306 -16.73 18.79 -8.26
CA GLU A 306 -16.40 17.43 -7.81
C GLU A 306 -17.06 16.35 -8.67
N LYS A 307 -18.33 16.56 -9.04
CA LYS A 307 -19.11 15.63 -9.87
C LYS A 307 -18.43 15.28 -11.19
N TYR A 308 -17.71 16.23 -11.81
CA TYR A 308 -17.01 15.98 -13.07
C TYR A 308 -15.54 15.63 -12.82
N ARG A 309 -14.94 16.23 -11.79
CA ARG A 309 -13.56 15.99 -11.39
C ARG A 309 -13.29 14.52 -11.11
N VAL A 310 -14.18 13.86 -10.36
CA VAL A 310 -14.05 12.43 -10.05
C VAL A 310 -14.04 11.58 -11.31
N HIS A 311 -14.94 11.84 -12.26
CA HIS A 311 -14.99 11.11 -13.53
C HIS A 311 -13.76 11.38 -14.41
N ALA A 312 -13.25 12.61 -14.42
CA ALA A 312 -12.04 12.96 -15.16
C ALA A 312 -10.81 12.20 -14.61
N ILE A 313 -10.63 12.19 -13.28
CA ILE A 313 -9.54 11.46 -12.63
C ILE A 313 -9.69 9.96 -12.86
N ALA A 314 -10.91 9.41 -12.71
CA ALA A 314 -11.17 7.98 -12.94
C ALA A 314 -10.88 7.57 -14.39
N ALA A 315 -11.20 8.42 -15.38
CA ALA A 315 -10.87 8.18 -16.78
C ALA A 315 -9.36 8.18 -17.03
N VAL A 316 -8.62 9.09 -16.41
CA VAL A 316 -7.15 9.10 -16.48
C VAL A 316 -6.56 7.85 -15.82
N ILE A 317 -7.05 7.46 -14.64
CA ILE A 317 -6.65 6.21 -13.97
C ILE A 317 -6.89 5.01 -14.89
N ALA A 318 -8.09 4.85 -15.44
CA ALA A 318 -8.39 3.76 -16.36
C ALA A 318 -7.49 3.78 -17.61
N SER A 319 -7.17 4.96 -18.14
CA SER A 319 -6.28 5.12 -19.30
C SER A 319 -4.84 4.71 -19.00
N VAL A 320 -4.29 5.10 -17.84
CA VAL A 320 -2.94 4.69 -17.45
C VAL A 320 -2.87 3.22 -17.07
N VAL A 321 -3.95 2.64 -16.50
CA VAL A 321 -4.07 1.19 -16.28
C VAL A 321 -4.11 0.44 -17.60
N TYR A 322 -4.82 0.94 -18.61
CA TYR A 322 -4.79 0.36 -19.95
C TYR A 322 -3.38 0.39 -20.56
N ALA A 323 -2.67 1.51 -20.43
CA ALA A 323 -1.36 1.70 -21.05
C ALA A 323 -0.22 0.96 -20.33
N GLY A 324 -0.22 0.97 -18.98
CA GLY A 324 0.89 0.46 -18.16
C GLY A 324 0.57 -0.84 -17.40
N GLY A 325 -0.69 -1.26 -17.36
CA GLY A 325 -1.14 -2.37 -16.52
C GLY A 325 -0.44 -3.70 -16.82
N SER A 326 -0.17 -4.00 -18.09
CA SER A 326 0.56 -5.22 -18.46
C SER A 326 2.05 -5.18 -18.11
N SER A 327 2.62 -4.01 -17.82
CA SER A 327 4.05 -3.84 -17.52
C SER A 327 4.34 -3.82 -16.02
N THR A 328 3.47 -3.21 -15.22
CA THR A 328 3.69 -3.02 -13.77
C THR A 328 2.42 -3.17 -12.94
N GLY A 329 1.28 -3.46 -13.56
CA GLY A 329 -0.03 -3.32 -12.92
C GLY A 329 -0.51 -1.87 -12.82
N ALA A 330 0.31 -0.88 -13.23
CA ALA A 330 0.03 0.55 -13.18
C ALA A 330 -0.57 0.97 -11.83
N VAL A 331 0.22 0.86 -10.76
CA VAL A 331 -0.29 1.05 -9.38
C VAL A 331 -0.17 2.49 -8.90
N PHE A 332 0.94 3.16 -9.25
CA PHE A 332 1.27 4.57 -9.02
C PHE A 332 1.00 5.08 -7.60
N ASN A 333 1.00 4.17 -6.63
CA ASN A 333 0.64 4.39 -5.25
C ASN A 333 1.43 3.42 -4.36
N PRO A 334 2.40 3.92 -3.58
CA PRO A 334 3.26 3.05 -2.78
C PRO A 334 2.52 2.20 -1.73
N ALA A 335 1.47 2.72 -1.09
CA ALA A 335 0.70 1.95 -0.11
C ALA A 335 -0.12 0.83 -0.77
N LEU A 336 -0.73 1.15 -1.92
CA LEU A 336 -1.46 0.15 -2.70
C LEU A 336 -0.53 -0.92 -3.24
N ALA A 337 0.63 -0.54 -3.78
CA ALA A 337 1.64 -1.46 -4.29
C ALA A 337 2.19 -2.35 -3.17
N PHE A 338 2.41 -1.80 -1.98
CA PHE A 338 2.75 -2.59 -0.82
C PHE A 338 1.67 -3.65 -0.55
N SER A 339 0.38 -3.29 -0.59
CA SER A 339 -0.69 -4.27 -0.39
C SER A 339 -0.71 -5.35 -1.47
N THR A 340 -0.64 -4.98 -2.75
CA THR A 340 -0.96 -5.89 -3.86
C THR A 340 0.25 -6.53 -4.52
N GLN A 341 1.39 -5.84 -4.65
CA GLN A 341 2.54 -6.28 -5.45
C GLN A 341 3.66 -6.89 -4.62
N PHE A 342 3.97 -6.28 -3.48
CA PHE A 342 5.09 -6.70 -2.63
C PHE A 342 4.97 -8.14 -2.06
N PRO A 343 3.79 -8.78 -1.91
CA PRO A 343 3.74 -10.19 -1.53
C PRO A 343 4.06 -11.15 -2.69
N CYS A 344 4.05 -10.66 -3.94
CA CYS A 344 4.21 -11.50 -5.12
C CYS A 344 5.68 -11.83 -5.36
N SER A 345 5.94 -13.06 -5.80
CA SER A 345 7.28 -13.51 -6.16
C SER A 345 7.77 -12.84 -7.46
N GLY A 346 9.09 -12.75 -7.62
CA GLY A 346 9.74 -12.27 -8.85
C GLY A 346 10.79 -11.18 -8.62
N HIS A 347 10.61 -10.35 -7.59
CA HIS A 347 11.56 -9.31 -7.23
C HIS A 347 11.70 -9.19 -5.71
N SER A 348 12.84 -8.66 -5.28
CA SER A 348 13.11 -8.28 -3.90
C SER A 348 12.35 -7.01 -3.50
N PHE A 349 12.26 -6.79 -2.18
CA PHE A 349 11.64 -5.60 -1.62
C PHE A 349 12.24 -4.30 -2.16
N LEU A 350 13.56 -4.20 -2.27
CA LEU A 350 14.25 -2.99 -2.76
C LEU A 350 13.98 -2.73 -4.24
N GLU A 351 13.94 -3.76 -5.07
CA GLU A 351 13.58 -3.62 -6.48
C GLU A 351 12.16 -3.09 -6.66
N TYR A 352 11.21 -3.57 -5.85
CA TYR A 352 9.87 -3.00 -5.81
C TYR A 352 9.83 -1.57 -5.27
N CYS A 353 10.69 -1.18 -4.33
CA CYS A 353 10.82 0.22 -3.93
C CYS A 353 11.30 1.11 -5.09
N VAL A 354 12.23 0.65 -5.93
CA VAL A 354 12.63 1.42 -7.13
C VAL A 354 11.44 1.64 -8.05
N VAL A 355 10.63 0.60 -8.28
CA VAL A 355 9.49 0.69 -9.21
C VAL A 355 8.32 1.48 -8.62
N TYR A 356 7.85 1.11 -7.43
CA TYR A 356 6.58 1.59 -6.86
C TYR A 356 6.71 2.69 -5.81
N TRP A 357 7.92 3.04 -5.37
CA TRP A 357 8.17 4.23 -4.56
C TRP A 357 8.86 5.32 -5.36
N LEU A 358 10.06 5.05 -5.89
CA LEU A 358 10.85 6.06 -6.59
C LEU A 358 10.16 6.55 -7.87
N GLY A 359 9.63 5.63 -8.70
CA GLY A 359 8.87 5.99 -9.89
C GLY A 359 7.71 6.96 -9.60
N PRO A 360 6.72 6.56 -8.77
CA PRO A 360 5.59 7.43 -8.44
C PRO A 360 5.96 8.75 -7.78
N LEU A 361 6.97 8.76 -6.91
CA LEU A 361 7.45 9.98 -6.26
C LEU A 361 8.02 10.96 -7.30
N LEU A 362 8.89 10.48 -8.20
CA LEU A 362 9.43 11.29 -9.27
C LEU A 362 8.33 11.81 -10.21
N GLY A 363 7.33 10.97 -10.53
CA GLY A 363 6.23 11.37 -11.41
C GLY A 363 5.38 12.47 -10.80
N MET A 364 4.99 12.31 -9.54
CA MET A 364 4.26 13.33 -8.77
C MET A 364 5.05 14.63 -8.68
N MET A 365 6.32 14.58 -8.26
CA MET A 365 7.17 15.77 -8.13
C MET A 365 7.35 16.48 -9.48
N SER A 366 7.59 15.74 -10.56
CA SER A 366 7.71 16.31 -11.92
C SER A 366 6.45 17.06 -12.33
N SER A 367 5.27 16.49 -12.03
CA SER A 367 3.97 17.14 -12.32
C SER A 367 3.79 18.43 -11.52
N VAL A 368 4.10 18.39 -10.22
CA VAL A 368 3.99 19.54 -9.32
C VAL A 368 4.91 20.67 -9.77
N LEU A 369 6.19 20.37 -10.03
CA LEU A 369 7.17 21.37 -10.47
C LEU A 369 6.81 21.97 -11.82
N LEU A 370 6.38 21.17 -12.80
CA LEU A 370 5.93 21.69 -14.09
C LEU A 370 4.70 22.59 -13.94
N SER A 371 3.73 22.19 -13.13
CA SER A 371 2.53 22.99 -12.86
C SER A 371 2.87 24.33 -12.19
N ASP A 372 3.83 24.33 -11.26
CA ASP A 372 4.25 25.53 -10.54
C ASP A 372 5.07 26.48 -11.41
N GLN A 373 5.83 25.96 -12.37
CA GLN A 373 6.55 26.79 -13.34
C GLN A 373 5.64 27.36 -14.44
N LEU A 374 4.64 26.57 -14.87
CA LEU A 374 3.69 26.98 -15.91
C LEU A 374 2.58 27.90 -15.37
N GLY A 375 2.19 27.79 -14.10
CA GLY A 375 1.16 28.61 -13.46
C GLY A 375 1.40 30.13 -13.59
N PRO A 376 2.60 30.64 -13.24
CA PRO A 376 2.96 32.05 -13.42
C PRO A 376 2.92 32.50 -14.88
N LEU A 377 3.27 31.63 -15.84
CA LEU A 377 3.26 31.94 -17.27
C LEU A 377 1.84 32.06 -17.83
N LEU A 378 0.92 31.22 -17.36
CA LEU A 378 -0.50 31.27 -17.75
C LEU A 378 -1.25 32.42 -17.06
N SER A 379 -0.89 32.77 -15.82
CA SER A 379 -1.49 33.89 -15.07
C SER A 379 -1.04 35.27 -15.58
N ARG A 380 0.09 35.35 -16.29
CA ARG A 380 0.65 36.62 -16.81
C ARG A 380 -0.05 37.19 -18.05
N ASN A 381 -1.18 36.61 -18.48
CA ASN A 381 -2.03 37.22 -19.51
C ASN A 381 -3.34 37.77 -18.92
N PRO A 382 -3.32 39.00 -18.36
CA PRO A 382 -4.34 39.97 -18.64
C PRO A 382 -3.74 40.96 -19.63
N MET A 383 -4.12 40.83 -20.90
CA MET A 383 -3.92 41.90 -21.87
C MET A 383 -4.75 43.09 -21.38
N SER A 384 -4.13 43.99 -20.61
CA SER A 384 -4.73 45.25 -20.20
C SER A 384 -4.88 46.11 -21.45
N VAL A 385 -6.05 46.01 -22.08
CA VAL A 385 -6.49 46.97 -23.09
C VAL A 385 -6.52 48.34 -22.42
N PRO A 386 -5.72 49.33 -22.87
CA PRO A 386 -5.82 50.69 -22.35
C PRO A 386 -7.19 51.24 -22.73
N ARG A 387 -8.01 51.58 -21.74
CA ARG A 387 -9.28 52.27 -21.94
C ARG A 387 -8.98 53.69 -22.48
N PRO A 388 -9.60 54.15 -23.57
CA PRO A 388 -9.37 55.50 -24.05
C PRO A 388 -9.98 56.50 -23.08
N VAL A 389 -9.24 57.58 -22.81
CA VAL A 389 -9.70 58.74 -22.04
C VAL A 389 -10.81 59.43 -22.84
N GLU A 390 -12.06 59.36 -22.35
CA GLU A 390 -13.14 60.19 -22.85
C GLU A 390 -12.87 61.66 -22.50
N THR A 391 -12.76 62.48 -23.53
CA THR A 391 -12.66 63.93 -23.43
C THR A 391 -14.03 64.51 -23.07
N LYS A 392 -14.08 65.11 -21.89
CA LYS A 392 -15.19 65.90 -21.37
C LYS A 392 -15.52 67.06 -22.32
N LYS A 393 -16.58 66.94 -23.13
CA LYS A 393 -17.18 68.11 -23.82
C LYS A 393 -18.12 68.83 -22.86
N ARG A 394 -17.72 70.06 -22.54
CA ARG A 394 -18.53 71.11 -21.92
C ARG A 394 -19.36 71.75 -23.03
N THR A 395 -20.68 71.69 -22.93
CA THR A 395 -21.63 72.71 -23.41
C THR A 395 -22.95 72.47 -22.71
#